data_AF-X1NMS6-F1
#
_entry.id   AF-X1NMS6-F1
#
_cell.length_a   1.000
_cell.length_b   1.000
_cell.length_c   1.000
_cell.angle_alpha   90.00
_cell.angle_beta   90.00
_cell.angle_gamma   90.00
#
_symmetry.space_group_name_H-M   'P 1'
#
loop_
_entity.id
_entity.type
_entity.pdbx_description
1 polymer ?
#
loop_
_entity_poly.entity_id
_entity_poly.type
_entity_poly.pdbx_seq_one_letter_code
_entity_poly.pdbx_strand_id
1 'polypeptide(L)'
;GLIDTTKSRIIKLKEHPEFVDTLILPLCGDTRIGYCYVHPSKIKHFREYVNRVFKNCCELYRGEELIRKKYFGLFEPNENLFSRVGDYILVMKENYIIRDFVLGEDEYFPIGNHGGVSKEEMFVPLIVVNR
;
A
#
# COMPACT_ATOMS: atom_id res chain seq x y z
N GLY A 1 -4.48 12.81 -8.19
CA GLY A 1 -3.38 13.79 -8.11
C GLY A 1 -2.05 13.06 -8.03
N LEU A 2 -0.98 13.68 -8.55
CA LEU A 2 0.41 13.25 -8.38
C LEU A 2 1.05 14.22 -7.37
N ILE A 3 1.68 13.69 -6.31
CA ILE A 3 2.34 14.52 -5.30
C ILE A 3 3.76 14.03 -5.03
N ASP A 4 4.62 14.94 -4.58
CA ASP A 4 6.01 14.62 -4.30
C ASP A 4 6.16 13.85 -2.99
N THR A 5 7.05 12.86 -2.99
CA THR A 5 7.50 12.14 -1.81
C THR A 5 8.85 12.68 -1.36
N THR A 6 8.98 12.98 -0.07
CA THR A 6 10.25 13.43 0.53
C THR A 6 11.09 12.23 0.96
N LYS A 7 12.43 12.37 0.95
CA LYS A 7 13.37 11.30 1.34
C LYS A 7 13.08 10.67 2.72
N SER A 8 12.66 11.46 3.71
CA SER A 8 12.32 10.99 5.06
C SER A 8 11.02 10.17 5.14
N ARG A 9 10.28 10.08 4.03
CA ARG A 9 8.99 9.40 3.93
C ARG A 9 9.02 8.20 2.97
N ILE A 10 10.22 7.77 2.61
CA ILE A 10 10.46 6.55 1.83
C ILE A 10 10.78 5.42 2.81
N ILE A 11 9.94 4.39 2.82
CA ILE A 11 10.20 3.14 3.52
C ILE A 11 10.78 2.15 2.52
N LYS A 12 12.00 1.65 2.80
CA LYS A 12 12.66 0.64 1.97
C LYS A 12 12.59 -0.70 2.68
N LEU A 13 11.89 -1.69 2.13
CA LEU A 13 11.69 -2.97 2.82
C LEU A 13 12.97 -3.74 3.10
N LYS A 14 14.04 -3.53 2.33
CA LYS A 14 15.36 -4.09 2.64
C LYS A 14 15.90 -3.69 4.01
N GLU A 15 15.44 -2.56 4.56
CA GLU A 15 15.79 -2.06 5.90
C GLU A 15 14.87 -2.65 6.99
N HIS A 16 13.89 -3.49 6.60
CA HIS A 16 12.87 -4.09 7.47
C HIS A 16 12.79 -5.62 7.32
N PRO A 17 13.88 -6.37 7.54
CA PRO A 17 13.90 -7.83 7.35
C PRO A 17 12.91 -8.58 8.27
N GLU A 18 12.66 -8.08 9.49
CA GLU A 18 11.66 -8.64 10.41
C GLU A 18 10.25 -8.59 9.80
N PHE A 19 9.92 -7.55 9.04
CA PHE A 19 8.64 -7.46 8.32
C PHE A 19 8.63 -8.37 7.10
N VAL A 20 9.68 -8.33 6.28
CA VAL A 20 9.77 -9.14 5.05
C VAL A 20 9.66 -10.64 5.36
N ASP A 21 10.26 -11.11 6.46
CA ASP A 21 10.20 -12.51 6.90
C ASP A 21 8.76 -12.97 7.22
N THR A 22 7.82 -12.05 7.46
CA THR A 22 6.40 -12.39 7.66
C THR A 22 5.62 -12.61 6.38
N LEU A 23 6.15 -12.22 5.23
CA LEU A 23 5.45 -12.28 3.94
C LEU A 23 5.71 -13.60 3.22
N ILE A 24 4.71 -14.08 2.46
CA ILE A 24 4.80 -15.24 1.57
C ILE A 24 5.38 -14.84 0.21
N LEU A 25 5.04 -13.64 -0.23
CA LEU A 25 5.46 -13.05 -1.50
C LEU A 25 6.14 -11.70 -1.22
N PRO A 26 7.01 -11.22 -2.11
CA PRO A 26 7.42 -9.81 -2.10
C PRO A 26 6.20 -8.89 -2.01
N LEU A 27 6.38 -7.70 -1.43
CA LEU A 27 5.27 -6.76 -1.28
C LEU A 27 4.69 -6.44 -2.66
N CYS A 28 3.39 -6.66 -2.81
CA CYS A 28 2.66 -6.40 -4.04
C CYS A 28 1.91 -5.07 -3.97
N GLY A 29 1.33 -4.64 -5.09
CA GLY A 29 0.50 -3.44 -5.17
C GLY A 29 1.28 -2.20 -5.59
N ASP A 30 0.83 -1.04 -5.11
CA ASP A 30 1.42 0.26 -5.42
C ASP A 30 2.29 0.76 -4.25
N THR A 31 3.18 1.70 -4.52
CA THR A 31 4.01 2.38 -3.52
C THR A 31 3.20 3.06 -2.40
N ARG A 32 1.96 3.48 -2.69
CA ARG A 32 0.99 4.07 -1.76
C ARG A 32 0.10 3.03 -1.10
N ILE A 33 -0.03 1.84 -1.69
CA ILE A 33 -0.98 0.80 -1.30
C ILE A 33 -0.29 -0.58 -1.40
N GLY A 34 0.27 -1.04 -0.27
CA GLY A 34 0.99 -2.31 -0.21
C GLY A 34 0.06 -3.49 0.10
N TYR A 35 -0.04 -4.46 -0.80
CA TYR A 35 -0.75 -5.72 -0.58
C TYR A 35 0.20 -6.75 0.04
N CYS A 36 -0.14 -7.20 1.25
CA CYS A 36 0.65 -8.12 2.05
C CYS A 36 0.00 -9.51 2.04
N TYR A 37 0.71 -10.49 1.50
CA TYR A 37 0.38 -11.91 1.63
C TYR A 37 1.18 -12.46 2.80
N VAL A 38 0.53 -12.75 3.93
CA VAL A 38 1.20 -12.96 5.22
C VAL A 38 1.21 -14.45 5.56
N HIS A 39 2.36 -14.96 5.99
CA HIS A 39 2.46 -16.36 6.39
C HIS A 39 1.51 -16.64 7.58
N PRO A 40 0.65 -17.68 7.53
CA PRO A 40 -0.35 -17.91 8.57
C PRO A 40 0.22 -18.00 9.99
N SER A 41 1.40 -18.59 10.15
CA SER A 41 2.06 -18.69 11.46
C SER A 41 2.69 -17.37 11.96
N LYS A 42 2.79 -16.34 11.12
CA LYS A 42 3.45 -15.06 11.43
C LYS A 42 2.50 -13.87 11.50
N ILE A 43 1.18 -14.09 11.36
CA ILE A 43 0.15 -13.01 11.38
C ILE A 43 0.27 -12.10 12.61
N LYS A 44 0.46 -12.68 13.80
CA LYS A 44 0.60 -11.90 15.03
C LYS A 44 1.83 -10.99 14.96
N HIS A 45 2.96 -11.55 14.57
CA HIS A 45 4.23 -10.82 14.46
C HIS A 45 4.15 -9.71 13.42
N PHE A 46 3.58 -9.98 12.24
CA PHE A 46 3.31 -8.97 11.21
C PHE A 46 2.52 -7.78 11.75
N ARG A 47 1.38 -8.05 12.43
CA ARG A 47 0.54 -6.98 12.98
C ARG A 47 1.25 -6.19 14.07
N GLU A 48 1.99 -6.86 14.94
CA GLU A 48 2.78 -6.19 15.99
C GLU A 48 3.88 -5.30 15.38
N TYR A 49 4.57 -5.78 14.34
CA TYR A 49 5.56 -5.00 13.61
C TYR A 49 4.96 -3.74 13.00
N VAL A 50 3.88 -3.87 12.23
CA VAL A 50 3.23 -2.73 11.57
C VAL A 50 2.76 -1.72 12.61
N ASN A 51 2.13 -2.17 13.70
CA ASN A 51 1.64 -1.29 14.77
C ASN A 51 2.75 -0.64 15.62
N ARG A 52 3.97 -1.15 15.57
CA ARG A 52 5.13 -0.61 16.28
C ARG A 52 5.97 0.29 15.39
N VAL A 53 6.34 -0.19 14.21
CA VAL A 53 7.33 0.42 13.31
C VAL A 53 6.67 1.31 12.25
N PHE A 54 5.56 0.87 11.67
CA PHE A 54 4.88 1.60 10.58
C PHE A 54 3.64 2.39 11.03
N LYS A 55 3.36 2.43 12.35
CA LYS A 55 2.18 3.07 12.95
C LYS A 55 1.89 4.49 12.43
N ASN A 56 2.94 5.28 12.27
CA ASN A 56 2.82 6.68 11.86
C ASN A 56 2.84 6.86 10.33
N CYS A 57 3.22 5.82 9.59
CA CYS A 57 3.43 5.90 8.14
C CYS A 57 2.25 5.34 7.33
N CYS A 58 1.49 4.40 7.89
CA CYS A 58 0.38 3.77 7.20
C CYS A 58 -0.80 3.45 8.13
N GLU A 59 -1.91 3.06 7.52
CA GLU A 59 -3.03 2.37 8.14
C GLU A 59 -3.03 0.93 7.66
N LEU A 60 -3.43 0.01 8.54
CA LEU A 60 -3.46 -1.43 8.26
C LEU A 60 -4.91 -1.91 8.22
N TYR A 61 -5.30 -2.50 7.10
CA TYR A 61 -6.63 -3.08 6.88
C TYR A 61 -6.54 -4.56 6.53
N ARG A 62 -7.58 -5.33 6.81
CA ARG A 62 -7.75 -6.64 6.15
C ARG A 62 -8.21 -6.40 4.71
N GLY A 63 -7.69 -7.16 3.74
CA GLY A 63 -8.05 -6.96 2.33
C GLY A 63 -9.56 -7.07 2.08
N GLU A 64 -10.18 -8.10 2.66
CA GLU A 64 -11.63 -8.33 2.62
C GLU A 64 -12.45 -7.16 3.19
N GLU A 65 -11.92 -6.44 4.17
CA GLU A 65 -12.61 -5.30 4.77
C GLU A 65 -12.77 -4.17 3.74
N LEU A 66 -11.73 -3.88 2.97
CA LEU A 66 -11.76 -2.83 1.96
C LEU A 66 -12.65 -3.23 0.77
N ILE A 67 -12.70 -4.51 0.42
CA ILE A 67 -13.67 -5.04 -0.56
C ILE A 67 -15.10 -4.77 -0.08
N ARG A 68 -15.45 -5.16 1.15
CA ARG A 68 -16.81 -4.93 1.70
C ARG A 68 -17.17 -3.44 1.81
N LYS A 69 -16.18 -2.58 2.05
CA LYS A 69 -16.35 -1.13 2.06
C LYS A 69 -16.43 -0.50 0.66
N LYS A 70 -16.44 -1.31 -0.42
CA LYS A 70 -16.59 -0.88 -1.82
C LYS A 70 -15.42 -0.04 -2.35
N TYR A 71 -14.22 -0.20 -1.77
CA TYR A 71 -13.03 0.53 -2.23
C TYR A 71 -12.59 0.09 -3.64
N PHE A 72 -12.93 -1.14 -4.04
CA PHE A 72 -12.56 -1.71 -5.34
C PHE A 72 -13.69 -1.64 -6.37
N GLY A 73 -14.80 -0.96 -6.05
CA GLY A 73 -15.97 -0.88 -6.92
C GLY A 73 -17.28 -0.95 -6.14
N LEU A 74 -18.35 -0.43 -6.74
CA LEU A 74 -19.66 -0.30 -6.09
C LEU A 74 -20.56 -1.54 -6.22
N PHE A 75 -20.20 -2.43 -7.14
CA PHE A 75 -20.95 -3.62 -7.54
C PHE A 75 -20.37 -4.90 -6.91
N GLU A 76 -21.01 -6.03 -7.19
CA GLU A 76 -20.56 -7.33 -6.69
C GLU A 76 -19.11 -7.60 -7.12
N PRO A 77 -18.19 -7.86 -6.18
CA PRO A 77 -16.81 -8.17 -6.52
C PRO A 77 -16.73 -9.52 -7.23
N ASN A 78 -15.88 -9.59 -8.25
CA ASN A 78 -15.50 -10.90 -8.80
C ASN A 78 -14.79 -11.72 -7.72
N GLU A 79 -15.09 -13.02 -7.62
CA GLU A 79 -14.49 -13.90 -6.61
C GLU A 79 -12.95 -13.90 -6.64
N ASN A 80 -12.34 -13.73 -7.83
CA ASN A 80 -10.88 -13.66 -7.96
C ASN A 80 -10.28 -12.38 -7.34
N LEU A 81 -11.08 -11.37 -6.99
CA LEU A 81 -10.57 -10.17 -6.34
C LEU A 81 -9.98 -10.48 -4.96
N PHE A 82 -10.62 -11.39 -4.22
CA PHE A 82 -10.24 -11.71 -2.83
C PHE A 82 -8.83 -12.28 -2.74
N SER A 83 -8.39 -13.04 -3.74
CA SER A 83 -7.03 -13.58 -3.81
C SER A 83 -5.99 -12.58 -4.33
N ARG A 84 -6.40 -11.41 -4.85
CA ARG A 84 -5.48 -10.40 -5.42
C ARG A 84 -5.20 -9.19 -4.53
N VAL A 85 -5.96 -9.01 -3.45
CA VAL A 85 -5.81 -7.86 -2.53
C VAL A 85 -4.96 -8.18 -1.30
N GLY A 86 -4.35 -9.37 -1.25
CA GLY A 86 -3.60 -9.85 -0.09
C GLY A 86 -4.47 -10.10 1.14
N ASP A 87 -3.84 -10.62 2.20
CA ASP A 87 -4.49 -10.79 3.50
C ASP A 87 -4.70 -9.45 4.21
N TYR A 88 -3.71 -8.56 4.06
CA TYR A 88 -3.68 -7.23 4.61
C TYR A 88 -3.26 -6.18 3.58
N ILE A 89 -3.76 -4.97 3.74
CA ILE A 89 -3.42 -3.80 2.92
C ILE A 89 -2.82 -2.72 3.82
N LEU A 90 -1.63 -2.25 3.44
CA LEU A 90 -0.99 -1.05 3.97
C LEU A 90 -1.44 0.14 3.12
N VAL A 91 -2.24 1.04 3.71
CA VAL A 91 -2.61 2.31 3.07
C VAL A 91 -1.68 3.38 3.60
N MET A 92 -0.76 3.86 2.77
CA MET A 92 0.25 4.85 3.18
C MET A 92 -0.43 6.20 3.46
N LYS A 93 0.00 6.86 4.55
CA LYS A 93 -0.51 8.17 4.98
C LYS A 93 0.21 9.28 4.21
N GLU A 94 -0.51 10.37 3.92
CA GLU A 94 0.07 11.58 3.32
C GLU A 94 0.93 11.25 2.09
N ASN A 95 2.17 11.74 1.99
CA ASN A 95 3.09 11.41 0.92
C ASN A 95 4.12 10.31 1.29
N TYR A 96 3.82 9.42 2.24
CA TYR A 96 4.65 8.23 2.46
C TYR A 96 4.57 7.26 1.28
N ILE A 97 5.67 6.57 1.01
CA ILE A 97 5.70 5.39 0.13
C ILE A 97 6.43 4.24 0.80
N ILE A 98 6.09 3.03 0.39
CA ILE A 98 6.80 1.80 0.74
C ILE A 98 7.25 1.11 -0.55
N ARG A 99 8.50 0.63 -0.56
CA ARG A 99 9.07 -0.07 -1.72
C ARG A 99 9.77 -1.33 -1.29
N ASP A 100 9.43 -2.40 -1.99
CA ASP A 100 10.21 -3.62 -2.07
C ASP A 100 10.97 -3.61 -3.39
N PHE A 101 12.21 -4.09 -3.38
CA PHE A 101 13.01 -4.27 -4.59
C PHE A 101 13.44 -5.73 -4.61
N VAL A 102 13.00 -6.46 -5.63
CA VAL A 102 13.37 -7.86 -5.77
C VAL A 102 14.75 -8.00 -6.42
N LEU A 103 15.33 -9.19 -6.33
CA LEU A 103 16.67 -9.46 -6.86
C LEU A 103 16.75 -9.10 -8.34
N GLY A 104 17.69 -8.21 -8.68
CA GLY A 104 17.94 -7.76 -10.05
C GLY A 104 17.20 -6.48 -10.46
N GLU A 105 16.38 -5.90 -9.59
CA GLU A 105 15.77 -4.60 -9.85
C GLU A 105 16.69 -3.43 -9.46
N ASP A 106 16.64 -2.37 -10.26
CA ASP A 106 17.30 -1.11 -9.93
C ASP A 106 16.51 -0.34 -8.84
N GLU A 107 17.23 0.13 -7.82
CA GLU A 107 16.65 0.97 -6.78
C GLU A 107 16.33 2.38 -7.29
N TYR A 108 15.13 2.54 -7.86
CA TYR A 108 14.62 3.82 -8.34
C TYR A 108 13.42 4.32 -7.53
N PHE A 109 13.53 5.56 -7.03
CA PHE A 109 12.50 6.25 -6.28
C PHE A 109 12.06 7.52 -7.03
N PRO A 110 10.91 7.50 -7.74
CA PRO A 110 10.41 8.70 -8.37
C PRO A 110 10.03 9.75 -7.33
N ILE A 111 10.27 11.02 -7.64
CA ILE A 111 9.90 12.14 -6.76
C ILE A 111 8.37 12.22 -6.68
N GLY A 112 7.69 12.31 -7.82
CA GLY A 112 6.23 12.31 -7.90
C GLY A 112 5.66 10.89 -7.81
N ASN A 113 4.70 10.68 -6.92
CA ASN A 113 3.97 9.42 -6.74
C ASN A 113 2.46 9.69 -6.65
N HIS A 114 1.65 8.70 -7.03
CA HIS A 114 0.18 8.78 -7.02
C HIS A 114 -0.42 7.48 -6.49
N GLY A 115 -1.74 7.44 -6.32
CA GLY A 115 -2.47 6.23 -5.89
C GLY A 115 -2.75 6.19 -4.39
N GLY A 116 -2.35 7.22 -3.65
CA GLY A 116 -2.68 7.38 -2.24
C GLY A 116 -4.06 7.98 -2.00
N VAL A 117 -4.46 7.99 -0.72
CA VAL A 117 -5.75 8.52 -0.26
C VAL A 117 -5.61 9.87 0.46
N SER A 118 -4.47 10.54 0.30
CA SER A 118 -4.28 11.91 0.80
C SER A 118 -5.27 12.86 0.15
N LYS A 119 -5.62 13.95 0.85
CA LYS A 119 -6.57 14.94 0.33
C LYS A 119 -6.09 15.53 -1.00
N GLU A 120 -4.79 15.76 -1.11
CA GLU A 120 -4.11 16.31 -2.27
C GLU A 120 -4.12 15.34 -3.46
N GLU A 121 -3.94 14.03 -3.23
CA GLU A 121 -4.05 13.04 -4.29
C GLU A 121 -5.50 12.77 -4.72
N MET A 122 -6.45 12.78 -3.78
CA MET A 122 -7.86 12.49 -4.08
C MET A 122 -8.57 13.64 -4.80
N PHE A 123 -8.04 14.86 -4.74
CA PHE A 123 -8.57 15.97 -5.52
C PHE A 123 -8.19 15.84 -7.01
N VAL A 124 -9.20 15.62 -7.85
CA VAL A 124 -9.06 15.59 -9.33
C VAL A 124 -10.08 16.56 -9.92
N PRO A 125 -9.66 17.71 -10.50
CA PRO A 125 -10.58 18.70 -11.01
C PRO A 125 -11.26 18.22 -12.30
N LEU A 126 -12.58 18.36 -12.37
CA LEU A 126 -13.35 18.23 -13.61
C LEU A 126 -13.48 19.61 -14.26
N ILE A 127 -12.93 19.77 -15.46
CA ILE A 127 -13.08 20.99 -16.25
C ILE A 127 -14.10 20.73 -17.35
N VAL A 128 -15.18 21.52 -17.36
CA VAL A 128 -16.23 21.45 -18.37
C VAL A 128 -16.16 22.72 -19.22
N VAL A 129 -16.00 22.54 -20.53
CA VAL A 129 -16.05 23.65 -21.50
C VAL A 129 -17.32 23.48 -22.32
N ASN A 130 -18.27 24.38 -22.12
CA ASN A 130 -19.48 24.43 -22.93
C ASN A 130 -19.18 25.16 -24.24
N ARG A 131 -19.73 24.64 -25.34
CA ARG A 131 -19.69 25.31 -26.64
C ARG A 131 -20.77 26.38 -26.75
#